data_AF-A0A2N3ACZ1-F1
#
_entry.id   AF-A0A2N3ACZ1-F1
#
_cell.length_a   1.000
_cell.length_b   1.000
_cell.length_c   1.000
_cell.angle_alpha   90.00
_cell.angle_beta   90.00
_cell.angle_gamma   90.00
#
_symmetry.space_group_name_H-M   'P 1'
#
loop_
_entity.id
_entity.type
_entity.pdbx_description
1 polymer ?
#
loop_
_entity_poly.entity_id
_entity_poly.type
_entity_poly.pdbx_seq_one_letter_code
_entity_poly.pdbx_strand_id
1 'polypeptide(L)' 'MKLAMDLKTLPTDKPLALYCYTGQTSSYLAAYLRLLGYDAKSVLYGTNGMIYDIMVQNAMTIFSEGDIKGYEYVSSK' A
#
# COMPACT_ATOMS: atom_id res chain seq x y z
N MET A 1 24.70 5.26 -7.28
CA MET A 1 23.46 4.90 -6.56
C MET A 1 22.66 3.92 -7.41
N LYS A 2 22.25 2.78 -6.84
CA LYS A 2 21.53 1.68 -7.53
C LYS A 2 20.07 2.03 -7.91
N LEU A 3 19.49 3.04 -7.25
CA LEU A 3 18.11 3.51 -7.42
C LEU A 3 17.69 3.82 -8.87
N ALA A 4 18.60 4.37 -9.69
CA ALA A 4 18.30 4.69 -11.08
C ALA A 4 18.14 3.45 -11.98
N MET A 5 18.69 2.29 -11.59
CA MET A 5 18.49 1.05 -12.34
C MET A 5 17.14 0.40 -11.99
N ASP A 6 16.76 0.42 -10.73
CA ASP A 6 15.52 -0.25 -10.27
C ASP A 6 14.27 0.44 -10.83
N LEU A 7 14.24 1.77 -10.90
CA LEU A 7 13.14 2.54 -11.51
C LEU A 7 12.92 2.22 -13.00
N LYS A 8 14.00 1.88 -13.73
CA LYS A 8 13.92 1.51 -15.15
C LYS A 8 13.28 0.14 -15.39
N THR A 9 13.12 -0.66 -14.34
CA THR A 9 12.43 -1.96 -14.45
C THR A 9 10.91 -1.80 -14.47
N LEU A 10 10.39 -0.64 -14.06
CA LEU A 10 8.96 -0.37 -14.04
C LEU A 10 8.47 0.04 -15.44
N PRO A 11 7.37 -0.56 -15.94
CA PRO A 11 6.78 -0.15 -17.19
C PRO A 11 6.27 1.29 -17.11
N THR A 12 6.49 2.06 -18.17
CA THR A 12 6.03 3.46 -18.30
C THR A 12 4.79 3.58 -19.18
N ASP A 13 4.38 2.50 -19.83
CA ASP A 13 3.26 2.42 -20.77
C ASP A 13 2.01 1.79 -20.16
N LYS A 14 2.05 1.40 -18.87
CA LYS A 14 0.97 0.69 -18.18
C LYS A 14 0.74 1.25 -16.78
N PRO A 15 -0.51 1.20 -16.27
CA PRO A 15 -0.79 1.53 -14.89
C PRO A 15 -0.08 0.56 -13.93
N LEU A 16 0.56 1.12 -12.90
CA LEU A 16 1.20 0.35 -11.82
C LEU A 16 0.22 0.21 -10.64
N ALA A 17 -0.22 -1.02 -10.35
CA ALA A 17 -1.01 -1.33 -9.17
C ALA A 17 -0.08 -1.73 -8.00
N LEU A 18 0.13 -0.81 -7.06
CA LEU A 18 0.96 -1.03 -5.88
C LEU A 18 0.11 -1.52 -4.72
N TYR A 19 0.65 -2.43 -3.92
CA TYR A 19 0.03 -2.89 -2.70
C TYR A 19 1.06 -3.07 -1.58
N CYS A 20 0.61 -2.89 -0.35
CA CYS A 20 1.23 -3.44 0.85
C CYS A 20 0.13 -4.13 1.68
N TYR A 21 0.38 -4.45 2.94
CA TYR A 21 -0.63 -5.14 3.76
C TYR A 21 -1.93 -4.33 3.94
N THR A 22 -1.81 -3.05 4.32
CA THR A 22 -2.96 -2.17 4.65
C THR A 22 -3.18 -1.03 3.66
N GLY A 23 -2.35 -0.93 2.61
CA GLY A 23 -2.41 0.14 1.61
C GLY A 23 -1.71 1.45 2.00
N GLN A 24 -1.23 1.59 3.25
CA GLN A 24 -0.55 2.79 3.76
C GLN A 24 0.75 3.09 2.99
N THR A 25 1.73 2.17 3.05
CA THR A 25 3.03 2.33 2.39
C THR A 25 2.91 2.43 0.86
N SER A 26 2.02 1.64 0.26
CA SER A 26 1.81 1.69 -1.20
C SER A 26 1.20 3.02 -1.65
N SER A 27 0.43 3.69 -0.79
CA SER A 27 -0.11 5.03 -1.09
C SER A 27 1.00 6.09 -1.11
N TYR A 28 1.93 6.06 -0.16
CA TYR A 28 3.09 6.96 -0.17
C TYR A 28 3.98 6.72 -1.40
N LEU A 29 4.23 5.46 -1.75
CA LEU A 29 5.03 5.12 -2.92
C LEU A 29 4.32 5.52 -4.23
N ALA A 30 3.00 5.34 -4.32
CA ALA A 30 2.22 5.77 -5.48
C ALA A 30 2.33 7.29 -5.68
N ALA A 31 2.25 8.08 -4.60
CA ALA A 31 2.43 9.53 -4.67
C ALA A 31 3.83 9.90 -5.21
N TYR A 32 4.87 9.22 -4.72
CA TYR A 32 6.24 9.45 -5.19
C TYR A 32 6.43 9.08 -6.67
N LEU A 33 5.95 7.92 -7.10
CA LEU A 33 6.06 7.49 -8.51
C LEU A 33 5.26 8.38 -9.46
N ARG A 34 4.13 8.92 -9.02
CA ARG A 34 3.37 9.92 -9.81
C ARG A 34 4.16 11.20 -10.04
N LEU A 35 4.92 11.67 -9.04
CA LEU A 35 5.82 12.84 -9.22
C LEU A 35 6.91 12.56 -10.26
N LEU A 36 7.30 11.30 -10.44
CA LEU A 36 8.27 10.86 -11.44
C LEU A 36 7.65 10.57 -12.82
N GLY A 37 6.33 10.75 -12.99
CA GLY A 37 5.63 10.60 -14.26
C GLY A 37 5.03 9.22 -14.53
N TYR A 38 5.02 8.30 -13.56
CA TYR A 38 4.35 7.00 -13.70
C TYR A 38 2.85 7.09 -13.40
N ASP A 39 2.02 6.33 -14.13
CA ASP A 39 0.63 6.08 -13.73
C ASP A 39 0.57 5.04 -12.60
N ALA A 40 0.93 5.43 -11.39
CA ALA A 40 0.90 4.55 -10.22
C ALA A 40 -0.40 4.70 -9.42
N LYS A 41 -0.96 3.61 -8.90
CA LYS A 41 -2.17 3.57 -8.06
C LYS A 41 -1.96 2.61 -6.90
N SER A 42 -2.44 2.98 -5.71
CA SER A 42 -2.44 2.08 -4.56
C SER A 42 -3.75 1.29 -4.52
N VAL A 43 -3.66 0.00 -4.24
CA VAL A 43 -4.82 -0.84 -3.95
C VAL A 43 -5.42 -0.42 -2.61
N LEU A 44 -6.72 -0.14 -2.59
CA LEU A 44 -7.43 0.26 -1.37
C LEU A 44 -7.37 -0.88 -0.35
N TYR A 45 -6.96 -0.55 0.88
CA TYR A 45 -6.71 -1.49 1.97
C TYR A 45 -5.63 -2.56 1.70
N GLY A 46 -4.86 -2.46 0.61
CA GLY A 46 -3.76 -3.38 0.33
C GLY A 46 -4.20 -4.84 0.18
N THR A 47 -3.41 -5.78 0.73
CA THR A 47 -3.76 -7.22 0.69
C THR A 47 -5.04 -7.52 1.47
N ASN A 48 -5.36 -6.74 2.51
CA ASN A 48 -6.63 -6.87 3.24
C ASN A 48 -7.85 -6.56 2.35
N GLY A 49 -7.70 -5.70 1.35
CA GLY A 49 -8.77 -5.46 0.36
C GLY A 49 -8.77 -6.43 -0.82
N MET A 50 -7.62 -7.06 -1.10
CA MET A 50 -7.42 -7.86 -2.33
C MET A 50 -7.62 -9.37 -2.12
N ILE A 51 -7.10 -9.92 -1.03
CA ILE A 51 -6.95 -11.38 -0.82
C ILE A 51 -7.19 -11.80 0.65
N TYR A 52 -8.10 -11.11 1.35
CA TYR A 52 -8.34 -11.32 2.78
C TYR A 52 -8.55 -12.80 3.15
N ASP A 53 -9.44 -13.51 2.44
CA ASP A 53 -9.76 -14.91 2.75
C ASP A 53 -8.54 -15.84 2.62
N ILE A 54 -7.70 -15.59 1.62
CA ILE A 54 -6.46 -16.35 1.41
C ILE A 54 -5.48 -16.09 2.55
N MET A 55 -5.38 -14.83 3.01
CA MET A 55 -4.54 -14.48 4.14
C MET A 55 -5.00 -15.17 5.43
N VAL A 56 -6.31 -15.23 5.68
CA VAL A 56 -6.90 -15.95 6.81
C VAL A 56 -6.57 -17.44 6.74
N GLN A 57 -6.79 -18.08 5.58
CA GLN A 57 -6.52 -19.50 5.38
C GLN A 57 -5.05 -19.87 5.60
N ASN A 58 -4.13 -18.95 5.29
CA ASN A 58 -2.69 -19.14 5.43
C ASN A 58 -2.13 -18.58 6.75
N ALA A 59 -2.99 -18.23 7.71
CA ALA A 59 -2.60 -17.67 9.01
C ALA A 59 -1.64 -16.46 8.90
N MET A 60 -1.83 -15.63 7.88
CA MET A 60 -1.06 -14.40 7.69
C MET A 60 -1.61 -13.27 8.59
N THR A 61 -0.81 -12.23 8.81
CA THR A 61 -1.27 -11.03 9.52
C THR A 61 -2.37 -10.33 8.73
N ILE A 62 -3.57 -10.25 9.32
CA ILE A 62 -4.74 -9.54 8.79
C ILE A 62 -5.13 -8.38 9.69
N PHE A 63 -5.87 -7.42 9.16
CA PHE A 63 -6.58 -6.43 9.95
C PHE A 63 -7.84 -7.06 10.55
N SER A 64 -8.07 -6.84 11.85
CA SER A 64 -9.23 -7.34 12.58
C SER A 64 -9.87 -6.25 13.44
N GLU A 65 -11.09 -6.46 13.91
CA GLU A 65 -11.74 -5.55 14.86
C GLU A 65 -10.93 -5.35 16.15
N GLY A 66 -10.15 -6.36 16.56
CA GLY A 66 -9.26 -6.27 17.72
C GLY A 66 -8.12 -5.25 17.56
N ASP A 67 -7.85 -4.80 16.35
CA ASP A 67 -6.88 -3.75 16.05
C ASP A 67 -7.45 -2.33 16.22
N ILE A 68 -8.77 -2.21 16.34
CA ILE A 68 -9.45 -0.93 16.58
C ILE A 68 -9.32 -0.59 18.06
N LYS A 69 -8.31 0.22 18.40
CA LYS A 69 -8.00 0.56 19.80
C LYS A 69 -8.92 1.61 20.44
N GLY A 70 -9.75 2.28 19.64
CA GLY A 70 -10.75 3.25 20.15
C GLY A 70 -10.16 4.39 20.97
N TYR A 71 -8.90 4.78 20.73
CA TYR A 71 -8.25 5.84 21.48
C TYR A 71 -9.04 7.15 21.35
N GLU A 72 -9.17 7.86 22.47
CA GLU A 72 -9.82 9.16 22.49
C GLU A 72 -9.05 10.15 21.60
N TYR A 73 -9.78 10.94 20.81
CA TYR A 73 -9.17 11.96 19.96
C TYR A 73 -8.65 13.10 20.83
N VAL A 74 -7.32 13.26 20.89
CA VAL A 74 -6.68 14.36 21.61
C VAL A 74 -6.11 15.35 20.60
N SER A 75 -6.77 16.50 20.41
CA SER A 75 -6.17 17.62 19.66
C SER A 75 -5.26 18.42 20.58
N SER A 76 -3.96 18.43 20.32
CA SER A 76 -3.10 19.46 20.91
C SER A 76 -3.52 20.80 20.32
N LYS A 77 -3.89 21.75 21.18
CA LYS A 77 -3.92 23.17 20.82
C LYS A 77 -2.52 23.66 20.50
#